data_AF-A0A7C9BIJ7-F1
#
_entry.id   AF-A0A7C9BIJ7-F1
#
_cell.length_a   1.000
_cell.length_b   1.000
_cell.length_c   1.000
_cell.angle_alpha   90.00
_cell.angle_beta   90.00
_cell.angle_gamma   90.00
#
_symmetry.space_group_name_H-M   'P 1'
#
loop_
_entity.id
_entity.type
_entity.pdbx_description
1 polymer ?
#
loop_
_entity_poly.entity_id
_entity_poly.type
_entity_poly.pdbx_seq_one_letter_code
_entity_poly.pdbx_strand_id
1 'polypeptide(L)'
;MSSFLNYFNKPLLKIPLIFGAATGVMAFLFFLGLYLIGVMPLGNKRTLDIGIYLIMMISACWYYRKKVGHGYMHFWEGLTIGYVVNSVGAFVSGWLVYLFIAWIDPGLFVRYLAEMKQLLMQGKPELVKRIGEVEFQAMLKSVSQTKPGELITDELSKKTVLAVLPILIISLLFRRQAPETAHP
;
A
#
# COMPACT_ATOMS: atom_id res chain seq x y z
N MET A 1 17.32 23.34 -10.58
CA MET A 1 15.88 23.03 -10.43
C MET A 1 15.27 22.35 -11.66
N SER A 2 15.73 22.64 -12.89
CA SER A 2 15.26 22.00 -14.14
C SER A 2 15.57 20.49 -14.27
N SER A 3 16.71 20.04 -13.76
CA SER A 3 17.14 18.63 -13.86
C SER A 3 16.24 17.65 -13.08
N PHE A 4 15.75 18.05 -11.89
CA PHE A 4 14.89 17.22 -11.05
C PHE A 4 13.51 16.98 -11.67
N LEU A 5 12.86 18.02 -12.19
CA LEU A 5 11.56 17.91 -12.86
C LEU A 5 11.65 17.10 -14.16
N ASN A 6 12.76 17.21 -14.89
CA ASN A 6 12.99 16.42 -16.11
C ASN A 6 13.13 14.92 -15.82
N TYR A 7 13.62 14.53 -14.64
CA TYR A 7 13.69 13.13 -14.23
C TYR A 7 12.31 12.51 -14.05
N PHE A 8 11.38 13.22 -13.40
CA PHE A 8 9.99 12.77 -13.23
C PHE A 8 9.17 12.77 -14.51
N ASN A 9 9.58 13.55 -15.52
CA ASN A 9 8.94 13.55 -16.83
C ASN A 9 9.28 12.31 -17.68
N LYS A 10 10.23 11.48 -17.25
CA LYS A 10 10.49 10.21 -17.93
C LYS A 10 9.25 9.30 -17.81
N PRO A 11 8.81 8.65 -18.91
CA PRO A 11 7.61 7.80 -18.89
C PRO A 11 7.64 6.71 -17.81
N LEU A 12 8.84 6.21 -17.52
CA LEU A 12 9.11 5.19 -16.49
C LEU A 12 8.73 5.66 -15.07
N LEU A 13 8.71 6.95 -14.78
CA LEU A 13 8.31 7.49 -13.47
C LEU A 13 6.97 8.20 -13.51
N LYS A 14 6.69 8.94 -14.59
CA LYS A 14 5.42 9.66 -14.75
C LYS A 14 4.22 8.74 -14.72
N ILE A 15 4.27 7.62 -15.45
CA ILE A 15 3.14 6.67 -15.53
C ILE A 15 2.91 6.03 -14.16
N PRO A 16 3.91 5.40 -13.50
CA PRO A 16 3.71 4.82 -12.17
C PRO A 16 3.26 5.82 -11.11
N LEU A 17 3.68 7.09 -11.18
CA LEU A 17 3.23 8.12 -10.25
C LEU A 17 1.73 8.41 -10.38
N ILE A 18 1.22 8.52 -11.61
CA ILE A 18 -0.21 8.76 -11.85
C ILE A 18 -1.02 7.53 -11.40
N PHE A 19 -0.58 6.33 -11.76
CA PHE A 19 -1.24 5.10 -11.33
C PHE A 19 -1.18 4.93 -9.81
N GLY A 20 -0.06 5.25 -9.18
CA GLY A 20 0.10 5.22 -7.72
C GLY A 20 -0.82 6.21 -7.02
N ALA A 21 -0.88 7.46 -7.48
CA ALA A 21 -1.81 8.46 -6.92
C ALA A 21 -3.28 8.02 -7.06
N ALA A 22 -3.67 7.52 -8.24
CA ALA A 22 -5.01 6.97 -8.45
C ALA A 22 -5.29 5.75 -7.55
N THR A 23 -4.29 4.89 -7.33
CA THR A 23 -4.37 3.73 -6.42
C THR A 23 -4.63 4.19 -4.99
N GLY A 24 -3.91 5.21 -4.51
CA GLY A 24 -4.09 5.75 -3.17
C GLY A 24 -5.48 6.35 -2.96
N VAL A 25 -6.00 7.07 -3.96
CA VAL A 25 -7.38 7.60 -3.94
C VAL A 25 -8.41 6.46 -3.94
N MET A 26 -8.25 5.43 -4.78
CA MET A 26 -9.17 4.29 -4.80
C MET A 26 -9.15 3.49 -3.49
N ALA A 27 -7.96 3.27 -2.91
CA ALA A 27 -7.82 2.64 -1.61
C ALA A 27 -8.50 3.48 -0.50
N PHE A 28 -8.41 4.80 -0.57
CA PHE A 28 -9.12 5.69 0.34
C PHE A 28 -10.65 5.67 0.13
N LEU A 29 -11.13 5.57 -1.12
CA LEU A 29 -12.56 5.39 -1.39
C LEU A 29 -13.08 4.06 -0.84
N PHE A 30 -12.27 3.00 -0.91
CA PHE A 30 -12.60 1.72 -0.26
C PHE A 30 -12.70 1.86 1.26
N PHE A 31 -11.74 2.57 1.88
CA PHE A 31 -11.79 2.92 3.30
C PHE A 31 -13.08 3.69 3.66
N LEU A 32 -13.46 4.68 2.85
CA LEU A 32 -14.68 5.45 3.05
C LEU A 32 -15.93 4.56 2.89
N GLY A 33 -15.93 3.65 1.92
CA GLY A 33 -17.00 2.66 1.75
C GLY A 33 -17.22 1.81 3.00
N LEU A 34 -16.14 1.28 3.59
CA LEU A 34 -16.20 0.54 4.86
C LEU A 34 -16.74 1.40 6.01
N TYR A 35 -16.28 2.64 6.10
CA TYR A 35 -16.74 3.60 7.10
C TYR A 35 -18.26 3.85 6.99
N LEU A 36 -18.77 4.07 5.78
CA LEU A 36 -20.18 4.37 5.54
C LEU A 36 -21.12 3.20 5.86
N ILE A 37 -20.66 1.96 5.69
CA ILE A 37 -21.43 0.76 6.06
C ILE A 37 -21.26 0.35 7.53
N GLY A 38 -20.57 1.16 8.33
CA GLY A 38 -20.35 0.92 9.77
C GLY A 38 -19.35 -0.18 10.09
N VAL A 39 -18.58 -0.64 9.09
CA VAL A 39 -17.51 -1.63 9.31
C VAL A 39 -16.24 -0.88 9.69
N MET A 40 -15.57 -1.29 10.77
CA MET A 40 -14.29 -0.71 11.19
C MET A 40 -13.29 -0.71 10.00
N PRO A 41 -12.95 0.48 9.46
CA PRO A 41 -12.17 0.61 8.24
C PRO A 41 -10.66 0.61 8.51
N LEU A 42 -10.27 0.65 9.79
CA LEU A 42 -8.90 0.53 10.27
C LEU A 42 -8.61 -0.91 10.70
N GLY A 43 -7.38 -1.38 10.47
CA GLY A 43 -6.95 -2.73 10.83
C GLY A 43 -7.16 -3.76 9.73
N ASN A 44 -7.39 -5.02 10.10
CA ASN A 44 -7.17 -6.17 9.20
C ASN A 44 -8.09 -6.23 7.98
N LYS A 45 -9.32 -5.68 8.09
CA LYS A 45 -10.27 -5.62 6.98
C LYS A 45 -9.81 -4.70 5.85
N ARG A 46 -9.00 -3.68 6.19
CA ARG A 46 -8.41 -2.77 5.21
C ARG A 46 -7.48 -3.51 4.24
N THR A 47 -6.79 -4.56 4.69
CA THR A 47 -5.85 -5.34 3.87
C THR A 47 -6.45 -5.86 2.54
N LEU A 48 -7.78 -5.97 2.44
CA LEU A 48 -8.48 -6.36 1.21
C LEU A 48 -8.30 -5.38 0.05
N ASP A 49 -7.99 -4.11 0.33
CA ASP A 49 -7.64 -3.12 -0.70
C ASP A 49 -6.35 -3.49 -1.46
N ILE A 50 -5.58 -4.49 -1.02
CA ILE A 50 -4.43 -5.03 -1.77
C ILE A 50 -4.83 -5.45 -3.19
N GLY A 51 -6.07 -5.92 -3.40
CA GLY A 51 -6.60 -6.23 -4.73
C GLY A 51 -6.56 -5.01 -5.65
N ILE A 52 -6.85 -3.81 -5.14
CA ILE A 52 -6.78 -2.55 -5.89
C ILE A 52 -5.33 -2.28 -6.28
N TYR A 53 -4.38 -2.43 -5.36
CA TYR A 53 -2.96 -2.27 -5.64
C TYR A 53 -2.48 -3.23 -6.74
N LEU A 54 -2.88 -4.51 -6.68
CA LEU A 54 -2.53 -5.51 -7.69
C LEU A 54 -3.06 -5.15 -9.07
N ILE A 55 -4.36 -4.82 -9.16
CA ILE A 55 -5.00 -4.45 -10.43
C ILE A 55 -4.30 -3.24 -11.03
N MET A 56 -3.99 -2.24 -10.19
CA MET A 56 -3.33 -1.01 -10.65
C MET A 56 -1.88 -1.22 -11.06
N MET A 57 -1.13 -2.06 -10.35
CA MET A 57 0.24 -2.43 -10.74
C MET A 57 0.26 -3.18 -12.07
N ILE A 58 -0.65 -4.16 -12.25
CA ILE A 58 -0.78 -4.90 -13.52
C ILE A 58 -1.16 -3.94 -14.65
N SER A 59 -2.12 -3.04 -14.41
CA SER A 59 -2.57 -2.06 -15.39
C SER A 59 -1.47 -1.08 -15.78
N ALA A 60 -0.66 -0.64 -14.82
CA ALA A 60 0.48 0.24 -15.05
C ALA A 60 1.56 -0.44 -15.90
N CYS A 61 1.94 -1.68 -15.56
CA CYS A 61 2.89 -2.47 -16.35
C CYS A 61 2.38 -2.75 -17.76
N TRP A 62 1.09 -3.10 -17.91
CA TRP A 62 0.47 -3.31 -19.21
C TRP A 62 0.45 -2.04 -20.06
N TYR A 63 0.07 -0.91 -19.46
CA TYR A 63 0.05 0.39 -20.14
C TYR A 63 1.45 0.81 -20.59
N TYR A 64 2.44 0.72 -19.70
CA TYR A 64 3.83 1.03 -20.01
C TYR A 64 4.35 0.17 -21.17
N ARG A 65 4.17 -1.15 -21.09
CA ARG A 65 4.58 -2.08 -22.13
C ARG A 65 3.94 -1.77 -23.48
N LYS A 66 2.64 -1.46 -23.51
CA LYS A 66 1.90 -1.23 -24.76
C LYS A 66 2.19 0.13 -25.38
N LYS A 67 2.38 1.17 -24.57
CA LYS A 67 2.47 2.57 -25.04
C LYS A 67 3.88 3.13 -25.09
N VAL A 68 4.80 2.63 -24.27
CA VAL A 68 6.17 3.12 -24.16
C VAL A 68 7.16 2.08 -24.68
N GLY A 69 7.08 0.85 -24.17
CA GLY A 69 8.02 -0.21 -24.53
C GLY A 69 7.76 -0.90 -25.88
N HIS A 70 6.79 -0.43 -26.67
CA HIS A 70 6.40 -1.01 -27.96
C HIS A 70 6.16 -2.54 -27.93
N GLY A 71 5.60 -3.05 -26.83
CA GLY A 71 5.35 -4.48 -26.63
C GLY A 71 6.45 -5.22 -25.84
N TYR A 72 7.57 -4.55 -25.57
CA TYR A 72 8.69 -5.04 -24.77
C TYR A 72 8.72 -4.37 -23.40
N MET A 73 9.27 -5.08 -22.42
CA MET A 73 9.48 -4.57 -21.08
C MET A 73 10.54 -5.41 -20.39
N HIS A 74 11.57 -4.75 -19.87
CA HIS A 74 12.59 -5.40 -19.05
C HIS A 74 12.03 -5.71 -17.66
N PHE A 75 12.62 -6.72 -17.02
CA PHE A 75 12.24 -7.13 -15.67
C PHE A 75 12.38 -5.97 -14.66
N TRP A 76 13.48 -5.22 -14.73
CA TRP A 76 13.74 -4.10 -13.81
C TRP A 76 12.77 -2.92 -14.02
N GLU A 77 12.23 -2.73 -15.22
CA GLU A 77 11.20 -1.72 -15.48
C GLU A 77 9.91 -2.10 -14.76
N GLY A 78 9.51 -3.38 -14.84
CA GLY A 78 8.38 -3.92 -14.09
C GLY A 78 8.54 -3.75 -12.58
N LEU A 79 9.74 -4.04 -12.05
CA LEU A 79 10.04 -3.87 -10.63
C LEU A 79 9.88 -2.40 -10.21
N THR A 80 10.44 -1.49 -11.00
CA THR A 80 10.39 -0.05 -10.74
C THR A 80 8.95 0.46 -10.78
N ILE A 81 8.19 0.09 -11.81
CA ILE A 81 6.78 0.48 -11.96
C ILE A 81 5.96 -0.03 -10.77
N GLY A 82 6.07 -1.32 -10.43
CA GLY A 82 5.34 -1.92 -9.33
C GLY A 82 5.68 -1.27 -7.99
N TYR A 83 6.97 -1.05 -7.73
CA TYR A 83 7.43 -0.41 -6.49
C TYR A 83 6.91 1.03 -6.38
N VAL A 84 7.02 1.83 -7.44
CA VAL A 84 6.58 3.23 -7.42
C VAL A 84 5.05 3.32 -7.26
N VAL A 85 4.28 2.51 -7.99
CA VAL A 85 2.81 2.47 -7.83
C VAL A 85 2.44 2.13 -6.39
N ASN A 86 3.06 1.10 -5.81
CA ASN A 86 2.78 0.68 -4.44
C ASN A 86 3.15 1.75 -3.41
N SER A 87 4.37 2.28 -3.45
CA SER A 87 4.84 3.27 -2.49
C SER A 87 4.04 4.56 -2.56
N VAL A 88 3.75 5.06 -3.76
CA VAL A 88 2.95 6.28 -3.95
C VAL A 88 1.50 6.05 -3.53
N GLY A 89 0.92 4.90 -3.88
CA GLY A 89 -0.43 4.53 -3.46
C GLY A 89 -0.57 4.45 -1.95
N ALA A 90 0.35 3.76 -1.28
CA ALA A 90 0.36 3.63 0.17
C ALA A 90 0.61 4.98 0.87
N PHE A 91 1.48 5.82 0.32
CA PHE A 91 1.73 7.15 0.85
C PHE A 91 0.49 8.05 0.75
N VAL A 92 -0.14 8.11 -0.43
CA VAL A 92 -1.35 8.91 -0.65
C VAL A 92 -2.50 8.40 0.21
N SER A 93 -2.74 7.09 0.24
CA SER A 93 -3.79 6.48 1.06
C SER A 93 -3.55 6.71 2.56
N GLY A 94 -2.31 6.53 3.03
CA GLY A 94 -1.92 6.79 4.42
C GLY A 94 -2.21 8.23 4.84
N TRP A 95 -1.83 9.21 4.01
CA TRP A 95 -2.11 10.62 4.26
C TRP A 95 -3.60 10.95 4.24
N LEU A 96 -4.36 10.44 3.26
CA LEU A 96 -5.80 10.70 3.19
C LEU A 96 -6.53 10.13 4.42
N VAL A 97 -6.17 8.93 4.87
CA VAL A 97 -6.72 8.35 6.09
C VAL A 97 -6.31 9.14 7.33
N TYR A 98 -5.05 9.57 7.42
CA TYR A 98 -4.60 10.43 8.52
C TYR A 98 -5.39 11.73 8.58
N LEU A 99 -5.58 12.41 7.44
CA LEU A 99 -6.37 13.64 7.36
C LEU A 99 -7.83 13.41 7.73
N PHE A 100 -8.42 12.30 7.29
CA PHE A 100 -9.78 11.92 7.66
C PHE A 100 -9.92 11.75 9.18
N ILE A 101 -9.01 11.03 9.81
CA ILE A 101 -9.04 10.83 11.27
C ILE A 101 -8.77 12.14 12.01
N ALA A 102 -7.81 12.95 11.56
CA ALA A 102 -7.43 14.16 12.27
C ALA A 102 -8.48 15.28 12.17
N TRP A 103 -9.25 15.35 11.08
CA TRP A 103 -10.14 16.49 10.79
C TRP A 103 -11.63 16.13 10.69
N ILE A 104 -11.97 14.90 10.30
CA ILE A 104 -13.37 14.49 10.03
C ILE A 104 -13.93 13.66 11.18
N ASP A 105 -13.24 12.58 11.58
CA ASP A 105 -13.68 11.73 12.70
C ASP A 105 -12.50 11.26 13.58
N PRO A 106 -12.07 12.10 14.54
CA PRO A 106 -11.05 11.73 15.52
C PRO A 106 -11.47 10.56 16.41
N GLY A 107 -12.78 10.38 16.61
CA GLY A 107 -13.35 9.29 17.41
C GLY A 107 -13.14 7.92 16.77
N LEU A 108 -12.97 7.86 15.44
CA LEU A 108 -12.69 6.61 14.72
C LEU A 108 -11.42 5.93 15.22
N PHE A 109 -10.37 6.69 15.47
CA PHE A 109 -9.11 6.14 15.96
C PHE A 109 -9.24 5.61 17.39
N VAL A 110 -9.98 6.31 18.25
CA VAL A 110 -10.26 5.85 19.62
C VAL A 110 -11.02 4.53 19.61
N ARG A 111 -12.05 4.42 18.77
CA ARG A 111 -12.81 3.17 18.58
C ARG A 111 -11.92 2.05 18.04
N TYR A 112 -11.04 2.35 17.08
CA TYR A 112 -10.06 1.41 16.56
C TYR A 112 -9.13 0.87 17.65
N LEU A 113 -8.57 1.74 18.51
CA LEU A 113 -7.72 1.29 19.62
C LEU A 113 -8.51 0.44 20.62
N ALA A 114 -9.78 0.77 20.88
CA ALA A 114 -10.64 -0.03 21.76
C ALA A 114 -10.88 -1.44 21.18
N GLU A 115 -11.21 -1.54 19.88
CA GLU A 115 -11.37 -2.83 19.20
C GLU A 115 -10.09 -3.66 19.19
N MET A 116 -8.93 -3.03 18.94
CA MET A 116 -7.62 -3.71 18.99
C MET A 116 -7.34 -4.28 20.38
N LYS A 117 -7.58 -3.52 21.44
CA LYS A 117 -7.44 -4.01 22.82
C LYS A 117 -8.40 -5.15 23.11
N GLN A 118 -9.64 -5.04 22.67
CA GLN A 118 -10.64 -6.09 22.86
C GLN A 118 -10.23 -7.39 22.17
N LEU A 119 -9.72 -7.32 20.93
CA LEU A 119 -9.21 -8.48 20.20
C LEU A 119 -8.01 -9.13 20.90
N LEU A 120 -7.06 -8.33 21.41
CA LEU A 120 -5.94 -8.85 22.19
C LEU A 120 -6.41 -9.55 23.46
N MET A 121 -7.38 -8.97 24.17
CA MET A 121 -7.93 -9.56 25.39
C MET A 121 -8.70 -10.85 25.13
N GLN A 122 -9.44 -10.94 24.02
CA GLN A 122 -10.11 -12.16 23.58
C GLN A 122 -9.10 -13.27 23.26
N GLY A 123 -7.97 -12.93 22.62
CA GLY A 123 -6.89 -13.86 22.30
C GLY A 123 -5.91 -14.13 23.44
N LYS A 124 -6.07 -13.50 24.61
CA LYS A 124 -5.08 -13.53 25.71
C LYS A 124 -4.63 -14.96 26.07
N PRO A 125 -5.51 -15.96 26.27
CA PRO A 125 -5.09 -17.29 26.70
C PRO A 125 -4.11 -17.96 25.72
N GLU A 126 -4.36 -17.77 24.42
CA GLU A 126 -3.50 -18.34 23.38
C GLU A 126 -2.22 -17.51 23.18
N LEU A 127 -2.34 -16.18 23.21
CA LEU A 127 -1.20 -15.28 23.05
C LEU A 127 -0.20 -15.46 24.20
N VAL A 128 -0.65 -15.44 25.46
CA VAL A 128 0.22 -15.63 26.63
C VAL A 128 0.91 -17.00 26.59
N LYS A 129 0.26 -18.04 26.07
CA LYS A 129 0.89 -19.34 25.87
C LYS A 129 2.01 -19.32 24.82
N ARG A 130 1.92 -18.47 23.79
CA ARG A 130 2.90 -18.36 22.70
C ARG A 130 4.05 -17.40 22.99
N ILE A 131 3.75 -16.25 23.61
CA ILE A 131 4.69 -15.13 23.80
C ILE A 131 4.97 -14.80 25.28
N GLY A 132 4.21 -15.38 26.21
CA GLY A 132 4.34 -15.09 27.65
C GLY A 132 3.57 -13.84 28.09
N GLU A 133 3.31 -13.73 29.39
CA GLU A 133 2.52 -12.62 29.97
C GLU A 133 3.25 -11.28 29.86
N VAL A 134 4.57 -11.28 29.99
CA VAL A 134 5.38 -10.04 29.91
C VAL A 134 5.27 -9.41 28.52
N GLU A 135 5.43 -10.21 27.45
CA GLU A 135 5.31 -9.72 26.07
C GLU A 135 3.88 -9.34 25.73
N PHE A 136 2.88 -10.06 26.25
CA PHE A 136 1.48 -9.70 26.10
C PHE A 136 1.17 -8.32 26.70
N GLN A 137 1.66 -8.03 27.92
CA GLN A 137 1.47 -6.73 28.56
C GLN A 137 2.20 -5.61 27.80
N ALA A 138 3.39 -5.89 27.27
CA ALA A 138 4.11 -4.95 26.41
C ALA A 138 3.32 -4.63 25.13
N MET A 139 2.71 -5.65 24.50
CA MET A 139 1.85 -5.49 23.33
C MET A 139 0.61 -4.65 23.63
N LEU A 140 -0.07 -4.92 24.75
CA LEU A 140 -1.25 -4.16 25.17
C LEU A 140 -0.93 -2.69 25.48
N LYS A 141 0.25 -2.44 26.08
CA LYS A 141 0.76 -1.09 26.32
C LYS A 141 1.09 -0.38 25.01
N SER A 142 1.70 -1.08 24.05
CA SER A 142 2.01 -0.54 22.72
C SER A 142 0.75 -0.04 22.00
N VAL A 143 -0.32 -0.84 21.98
CA VAL A 143 -1.62 -0.41 21.41
C VAL A 143 -2.18 0.84 22.08
N SER A 144 -1.95 1.00 23.39
CA SER A 144 -2.41 2.19 24.12
C SER A 144 -1.61 3.45 23.80
N GLN A 145 -0.39 3.29 23.29
CA GLN A 145 0.53 4.38 23.00
C GLN A 145 0.58 4.73 21.50
N THR A 146 -0.07 3.95 20.64
CA THR A 146 -0.14 4.17 19.21
C THR A 146 -0.75 5.53 18.90
N LYS A 147 -0.03 6.32 18.10
CA LYS A 147 -0.47 7.65 17.65
C LYS A 147 -1.13 7.57 16.27
N PRO A 148 -2.06 8.48 15.93
CA PRO A 148 -2.66 8.52 14.60
C PRO A 148 -1.65 8.63 13.45
N GLY A 149 -0.53 9.34 13.66
CA GLY A 149 0.53 9.48 12.65
C GLY A 149 1.26 8.17 12.34
N GLU A 150 1.30 7.23 13.28
CA GLU A 150 1.90 5.91 13.07
C GLU A 150 1.11 5.07 12.06
N LEU A 151 -0.15 5.40 11.80
CA LEU A 151 -0.97 4.75 10.76
C LEU A 151 -0.37 4.94 9.36
N ILE A 152 0.27 6.09 9.09
CA ILE A 152 0.88 6.34 7.77
C ILE A 152 2.06 5.39 7.57
N THR A 153 2.94 5.28 8.58
CA THR A 153 4.10 4.40 8.53
C THR A 153 3.71 2.93 8.55
N ASP A 154 2.71 2.56 9.35
CA ASP A 154 2.19 1.19 9.40
C ASP A 154 1.61 0.77 8.05
N GLU A 155 0.85 1.65 7.40
CA GLU A 155 0.32 1.40 6.06
C GLU A 155 1.44 1.22 5.04
N LEU A 156 2.42 2.12 5.02
CA LEU A 156 3.58 2.04 4.12
C LEU A 156 4.36 0.74 4.30
N SER A 157 4.68 0.38 5.54
CA SER A 157 5.46 -0.81 5.86
C SER A 157 4.71 -2.09 5.48
N LYS A 158 3.45 -2.23 5.90
CA LYS A 158 2.64 -3.41 5.60
C LYS A 158 2.43 -3.57 4.09
N LYS A 159 2.08 -2.50 3.38
CA LYS A 159 1.88 -2.55 1.93
C LYS A 159 3.16 -2.88 1.18
N THR A 160 4.29 -2.30 1.59
CA THR A 160 5.59 -2.60 0.97
C THR A 160 5.94 -4.07 1.12
N VAL A 161 5.84 -4.64 2.32
CA VAL A 161 6.16 -6.06 2.57
C VAL A 161 5.23 -6.98 1.77
N LEU A 162 3.92 -6.71 1.79
CA LEU A 162 2.94 -7.52 1.06
C LEU A 162 3.08 -7.40 -0.47
N ALA A 163 3.59 -6.27 -0.98
CA ALA A 163 3.74 -6.03 -2.41
C ALA A 163 5.02 -6.64 -3.01
N VAL A 164 6.03 -7.02 -2.21
CA VAL A 164 7.30 -7.55 -2.74
C VAL A 164 7.07 -8.75 -3.67
N LEU A 165 6.37 -9.79 -3.20
CA LEU A 165 6.13 -11.00 -4.00
C LEU A 165 5.27 -10.72 -5.23
N PRO A 166 4.13 -10.01 -5.13
CA PRO A 166 3.36 -9.65 -6.31
C PRO A 166 4.13 -8.82 -7.34
N ILE A 167 4.94 -7.84 -6.92
CA ILE A 167 5.75 -7.04 -7.83
C ILE A 167 6.71 -7.93 -8.61
N LEU A 168 7.37 -8.88 -7.95
CA LEU A 168 8.26 -9.85 -8.61
C LEU A 168 7.49 -10.68 -9.66
N ILE A 169 6.33 -11.23 -9.29
CA ILE A 169 5.51 -12.05 -10.18
C ILE A 169 5.03 -11.24 -11.39
N ILE A 170 4.47 -10.05 -11.18
CA ILE A 170 4.01 -9.17 -12.25
C ILE A 170 5.16 -8.83 -13.20
N SER A 171 6.33 -8.52 -12.65
CA SER A 171 7.52 -8.19 -13.44
C SER A 171 8.01 -9.35 -14.29
N LEU A 172 7.93 -10.59 -13.78
CA LEU A 172 8.24 -11.79 -14.54
C LEU A 172 7.22 -12.06 -15.65
N LEU A 173 5.92 -11.93 -15.34
CA LEU A 173 4.83 -12.18 -16.31
C LEU A 173 4.87 -11.22 -17.49
N PHE A 174 5.21 -9.95 -17.25
CA PHE A 174 5.26 -8.93 -18.29
C PHE A 174 6.61 -8.82 -18.99
N ARG A 175 7.64 -9.52 -18.51
CA ARG A 175 8.98 -9.53 -19.12
C ARG A 175 8.90 -10.02 -20.56
N ARG A 176 9.34 -9.18 -21.49
CA ARG A 176 9.58 -9.57 -22.89
C ARG A 176 10.76 -8.76 -23.41
N GLN A 177 11.84 -9.46 -23.76
CA GLN A 177 13.03 -8.85 -24.33
C GLN A 177 12.83 -8.64 -25.83
N ALA A 178 13.32 -7.52 -26.35
CA ALA A 178 13.44 -7.33 -27.79
C ALA A 178 14.50 -8.29 -28.33
N PRO A 179 14.30 -8.89 -29.52
CA PRO A 179 15.37 -9.65 -30.17
C PRO A 179 16.56 -8.71 -30.44
N GLU A 180 17.76 -9.22 -30.18
CA GLU A 180 19.04 -8.48 -30.23
C GLU A 180 19.35 -7.88 -31.62
N THR A 181 18.59 -8.26 -32.65
CA THR A 181 18.74 -7.83 -34.05
C THR A 181 17.93 -6.59 -34.43
N ALA A 182 17.22 -5.96 -33.49
CA ALA A 182 16.44 -4.74 -33.74
C ALA A 182 17.21 -3.47 -33.30
N HIS A 183 18.42 -3.27 -33.82
CA HIS A 183 19.12 -1.99 -33.78
C HIS A 183 19.31 -1.51 -35.23
N PRO A 184 18.69 -0.39 -35.66
CA PRO A 184 19.18 0.34 -36.82
C PRO A 184 20.49 1.06 -36.51
#